data_AF-A0A3D1J0K1-F1
#
_entry.id   AF-A0A3D1J0K1-F1
#
_cell.length_a   1.000
_cell.length_b   1.000
_cell.length_c   1.000
_cell.angle_alpha   90.00
_cell.angle_beta   90.00
_cell.angle_gamma   90.00
#
_symmetry.space_group_name_H-M   'P 1'
#
loop_
_entity.id
_entity.type
_entity.pdbx_description
1 polymer ?
#
loop_
_entity_poly.entity_id
_entity_poly.type
_entity_poly.pdbx_seq_one_letter_code
_entity_poly.pdbx_strand_id
1 'polypeptide(L)'
;MKKIEAGLALFDYANELICGVDEAGRGPLAGPVFAAAVILDPAKIIVGLRDSKKLTAARRDMLAIRIKADALAWSIAQCSEAEIDTLNILQASMLAMRRAIEGLHIQPTLA
;
A
#
# COMPACT_ATOMS: atom_id res chain seq x y z
N MET A 1 7.76 29.72 2.88
CA MET A 1 7.90 28.39 2.23
C MET A 1 9.05 27.65 2.89
N LYS A 2 8.78 26.70 3.79
CA LYS A 2 9.84 25.84 4.36
C LYS A 2 10.03 24.65 3.43
N LYS A 3 11.22 24.55 2.84
CA LYS A 3 11.69 23.36 2.14
C LYS A 3 11.51 22.15 3.05
N ILE A 4 10.76 21.16 2.57
CA ILE A 4 10.76 19.83 3.16
C ILE A 4 12.03 19.16 2.64
N GLU A 5 13.16 19.39 3.32
CA GLU A 5 14.39 18.63 3.10
C GLU A 5 14.46 17.55 4.18
N ALA A 6 13.80 16.41 3.92
CA ALA A 6 14.02 15.18 4.67
C ALA A 6 13.50 13.98 3.84
N GLY A 7 14.34 13.44 2.96
CA GLY A 7 14.05 12.19 2.26
C GLY A 7 15.06 11.88 1.16
N LEU A 8 15.87 10.83 1.36
CA LEU A 8 16.62 10.08 0.34
C LEU A 8 17.40 10.91 -0.71
N ALA A 9 18.44 11.65 -0.28
CA ALA A 9 19.33 12.41 -1.18
C ALA A 9 20.20 11.56 -2.13
N LEU A 10 20.00 10.25 -2.20
CA LEU A 10 20.78 9.32 -3.06
C LEU A 10 20.06 8.95 -4.36
N PHE A 11 18.79 9.29 -4.51
CA PHE A 11 17.99 8.92 -5.67
C PHE A 11 17.14 10.13 -6.10
N ASP A 12 17.25 10.52 -7.36
CA ASP A 12 16.37 11.52 -7.95
C ASP A 12 15.03 10.85 -8.31
N TYR A 13 14.04 11.04 -7.44
CA TYR A 13 12.68 10.54 -7.65
C TYR A 13 11.75 11.59 -8.29
N ALA A 14 12.28 12.71 -8.79
CA ALA A 14 11.45 13.84 -9.22
C ALA A 14 10.48 13.49 -10.36
N ASN A 15 10.76 12.44 -11.13
CA ASN A 15 9.93 11.95 -12.22
C ASN A 15 9.37 10.53 -12.00
N GLU A 16 9.49 10.00 -10.77
CA GLU A 16 9.10 8.63 -10.46
C GLU A 16 7.66 8.57 -9.90
N LEU A 17 6.86 7.64 -10.40
CA LEU A 17 5.60 7.22 -9.80
C LEU A 17 5.88 6.13 -8.78
N ILE A 18 6.05 6.54 -7.52
CA ILE A 18 6.36 5.64 -6.41
C ILE A 18 5.08 5.00 -5.89
N CYS A 19 5.04 3.67 -5.89
CA CYS A 19 4.01 2.88 -5.24
C CYS A 19 4.46 2.47 -3.82
N GLY A 20 3.59 2.69 -2.84
CA GLY A 20 3.70 2.03 -1.53
C GLY A 20 2.86 0.76 -1.52
N VAL A 21 3.42 -0.33 -0.99
CA VAL A 21 2.73 -1.62 -0.84
C VAL A 21 2.89 -2.16 0.58
N ASP A 22 1.83 -2.74 1.14
CA ASP A 22 1.83 -3.36 2.47
C ASP A 22 0.78 -4.49 2.56
N GLU A 23 0.99 -5.45 3.46
CA GLU A 23 0.13 -6.60 3.66
C GLU A 23 -0.56 -6.67 5.04
N ALA A 24 -1.73 -7.30 5.08
CA ALA A 24 -2.45 -7.62 6.30
C ALA A 24 -2.99 -9.05 6.26
N GLY A 25 -2.99 -9.74 7.41
CA GLY A 25 -3.47 -11.13 7.50
C GLY A 25 -2.36 -12.18 7.56
N ARG A 26 -1.11 -11.79 7.85
CA ARG A 26 0.03 -12.74 7.94
C ARG A 26 0.07 -13.60 9.21
N GLY A 27 -0.53 -13.12 10.29
CA GLY A 27 -0.50 -13.74 11.62
C GLY A 27 -1.75 -14.51 12.08
N PRO A 28 -2.97 -14.20 11.61
CA PRO A 28 -4.16 -14.98 11.96
C PRO A 28 -4.05 -16.46 11.57
N LEU A 29 -4.76 -17.33 12.30
CA LEU A 29 -4.85 -18.77 12.01
C LEU A 29 -5.80 -19.12 10.86
N ALA A 30 -6.66 -18.17 10.46
CA ALA A 30 -7.65 -18.37 9.43
C ALA A 30 -7.83 -17.08 8.62
N GLY A 31 -8.28 -17.23 7.38
CA GLY A 31 -8.47 -16.13 6.45
C GLY A 31 -7.30 -15.97 5.47
N PRO A 32 -7.54 -15.27 4.34
CA PRO A 32 -6.51 -14.98 3.36
C PRO A 32 -5.55 -13.90 3.86
N VAL A 33 -4.43 -13.74 3.15
CA VAL A 33 -3.59 -12.55 3.26
C VAL A 33 -4.00 -11.55 2.17
N PHE A 34 -4.20 -10.30 2.57
CA PHE A 34 -4.49 -9.18 1.67
C PHE A 34 -3.26 -8.28 1.53
N ALA A 35 -3.11 -7.67 0.37
CA ALA A 35 -2.16 -6.58 0.16
C ALA A 35 -2.83 -5.42 -0.57
N ALA A 36 -2.37 -4.20 -0.27
CA ALA A 36 -2.80 -2.99 -0.96
C ALA A 36 -1.60 -2.27 -1.55
N ALA A 37 -1.75 -1.80 -2.79
CA ALA A 37 -0.79 -0.96 -3.49
C ALA A 37 -1.40 0.42 -3.71
N VAL A 38 -0.66 1.49 -3.42
CA VAL A 38 -1.15 2.87 -3.51
C VAL A 38 -0.06 3.80 -4.06
N ILE A 39 -0.41 4.58 -5.07
CA ILE A 39 0.37 5.72 -5.57
C ILE A 39 -0.33 7.00 -5.08
N LEU A 40 0.29 7.70 -4.13
CA LEU A 40 -0.27 8.93 -3.56
C LEU A 40 -0.07 10.11 -4.52
N ASP A 41 -1.05 11.01 -4.57
CA ASP A 41 -0.94 12.27 -5.31
C ASP A 41 -0.18 13.30 -4.45
N PRO A 42 1.02 13.76 -4.86
CA PRO A 42 1.77 14.77 -4.10
C PRO A 42 1.04 16.11 -4.01
N ALA A 43 0.08 16.40 -4.90
CA ALA A 43 -0.76 17.58 -4.83
C ALA A 43 -1.92 17.45 -3.82
N LYS A 44 -2.26 16.23 -3.38
CA LYS A 44 -3.37 15.96 -2.44
C LYS A 44 -2.88 15.23 -1.20
N ILE A 45 -2.12 15.95 -0.38
CA ILE A 45 -1.56 15.41 0.87
C ILE A 45 -2.68 15.02 1.84
N ILE A 46 -2.71 13.75 2.23
CA ILE A 46 -3.67 13.20 3.21
C ILE A 46 -3.11 13.38 4.63
N VAL A 47 -3.68 14.34 5.36
CA VAL A 47 -3.26 14.63 6.74
C VAL A 47 -3.63 13.48 7.68
N GLY A 48 -2.67 13.03 8.49
CA GLY A 48 -2.89 11.97 9.48
C GLY A 48 -2.63 10.55 8.97
N LEU A 49 -2.07 10.39 7.77
CA LEU A 49 -1.62 9.11 7.19
C LEU A 49 -0.31 8.58 7.83
N ARG A 50 -0.13 8.72 9.16
CA ARG A 50 1.04 8.18 9.87
C ARG A 50 0.64 7.04 10.80
N ASP A 51 1.40 5.95 10.70
CA ASP A 51 1.32 4.66 11.42
C ASP A 51 -0.09 4.25 11.88
N SER A 52 -0.73 3.38 11.09
CA SER A 52 -2.08 2.86 11.29
C SER A 52 -2.31 2.25 12.69
N LYS A 53 -1.23 1.87 13.39
CA LYS A 53 -1.23 1.30 14.74
C LYS A 53 -1.63 2.29 15.84
N LYS A 54 -1.59 3.60 15.57
CA LYS A 54 -2.04 4.65 16.52
C LYS A 54 -3.44 5.17 16.21
N LEU A 55 -4.09 4.66 15.17
CA LEU A 55 -5.39 5.13 14.71
C LEU A 55 -6.53 4.24 15.23
N THR A 56 -7.65 4.85 15.60
CA THR A 56 -8.88 4.12 15.91
C THR A 56 -9.46 3.49 14.63
N ALA A 57 -10.29 2.46 14.77
CA ALA A 57 -10.95 1.82 13.62
C ALA A 57 -11.72 2.83 12.76
N ALA A 58 -12.56 3.67 13.39
CA ALA A 58 -13.31 4.71 12.71
C ALA A 58 -12.39 5.70 11.94
N ARG A 59 -11.23 6.05 12.50
CA ARG A 59 -10.27 6.94 11.83
C ARG A 59 -9.63 6.26 10.61
N ARG A 60 -9.36 4.95 10.68
CA ARG A 60 -8.86 4.16 9.53
C ARG A 60 -9.90 4.08 8.42
N ASP A 61 -11.17 3.83 8.75
CA ASP A 61 -12.24 3.75 7.75
C ASP A 61 -12.42 5.07 7.01
N MET A 62 -12.39 6.20 7.74
CA MET A 62 -12.41 7.52 7.14
C MET A 62 -11.21 7.78 6.22
N LEU A 63 -10.00 7.41 6.66
CA LEU A 63 -8.79 7.59 5.87
C LEU A 63 -8.78 6.68 4.63
N ALA A 64 -9.29 5.44 4.72
CA ALA A 64 -9.40 4.54 3.58
C ALA A 64 -10.25 5.13 2.47
N ILE A 65 -11.39 5.76 2.80
CA ILE A 65 -12.22 6.48 1.84
C ILE A 65 -11.43 7.64 1.22
N ARG A 66 -10.71 8.41 2.03
CA ARG A 66 -9.93 9.56 1.55
C ARG A 66 -8.79 9.14 0.62
N ILE A 67 -8.05 8.08 0.97
CA ILE A 67 -6.98 7.51 0.15
C ILE A 67 -7.53 7.10 -1.21
N LYS A 68 -8.65 6.36 -1.24
CA LYS A 68 -9.24 5.90 -2.50
C LYS A 68 -9.71 7.04 -3.41
N ALA A 69 -10.11 8.17 -2.82
CA ALA A 69 -10.57 9.34 -3.56
C ALA A 69 -9.43 10.25 -4.05
N ASP A 70 -8.35 10.36 -3.28
CA ASP A 70 -7.27 11.33 -3.55
C ASP A 70 -6.02 10.71 -4.18
N ALA A 71 -5.79 9.41 -4.05
CA ALA A 71 -4.64 8.73 -4.65
C ALA A 71 -4.69 8.80 -6.18
N LEU A 72 -3.51 8.80 -6.81
CA LEU A 72 -3.40 8.68 -8.27
C LEU A 72 -3.87 7.30 -8.72
N ALA A 73 -3.44 6.25 -8.02
CA ALA A 73 -3.92 4.89 -8.23
C ALA A 73 -3.88 4.08 -6.94
N TRP A 74 -4.77 3.10 -6.85
CA TRP A 74 -4.75 2.10 -5.78
C TRP A 74 -5.33 0.78 -6.29
N SER A 75 -4.94 -0.30 -5.63
CA SER A 75 -5.41 -1.66 -5.91
C SER A 75 -5.31 -2.51 -4.65
N ILE A 76 -6.19 -3.50 -4.53
CA ILE A 76 -6.20 -4.48 -3.44
C ILE A 76 -6.23 -5.87 -4.06
N ALA A 77 -5.38 -6.75 -3.56
CA ALA A 77 -5.37 -8.15 -3.96
C ALA A 77 -5.27 -9.06 -2.74
N GLN A 78 -5.57 -10.33 -2.95
CA GLN A 78 -5.47 -11.35 -1.92
C GLN A 78 -4.73 -12.60 -2.41
N CYS A 79 -4.28 -13.38 -1.44
CA CYS A 79 -3.84 -14.76 -1.59
C CYS A 79 -4.64 -15.62 -0.60
N SER A 80 -5.39 -16.58 -1.13
CA SER A 80 -6.31 -17.45 -0.39
C SER A 80 -5.59 -18.40 0.56
N GLU A 81 -6.32 -19.01 1.49
CA GLU A 81 -5.78 -20.02 2.42
C GLU A 81 -5.18 -21.21 1.66
N ALA A 82 -5.85 -21.67 0.60
CA ALA A 82 -5.35 -22.76 -0.24
C ALA A 82 -4.01 -22.41 -0.94
N GLU A 83 -3.84 -21.16 -1.34
CA GLU A 83 -2.57 -20.68 -1.89
C GLU A 83 -1.51 -20.52 -0.79
N ILE A 84 -1.88 -20.08 0.42
CA ILE A 84 -0.99 -20.02 1.58
C ILE A 84 -0.45 -21.40 1.93
N ASP A 85 -1.33 -22.42 1.99
CA ASP A 85 -0.94 -23.80 2.27
C ASP A 85 0.02 -24.36 1.22
N THR A 86 -0.15 -23.94 -0.04
CA THR A 86 0.71 -24.37 -1.14
C THR A 86 2.06 -23.64 -1.18
N LEU A 87 2.06 -22.33 -0.91
CA LEU A 87 3.20 -21.45 -1.15
C LEU A 87 4.02 -21.15 0.10
N ASN A 88 3.47 -21.41 1.29
CA ASN A 88 3.84 -20.79 2.57
C ASN A 88 3.47 -19.30 2.69
N ILE A 89 3.40 -18.82 3.93
CA ILE A 89 2.91 -17.47 4.24
C ILE A 89 3.80 -16.35 3.68
N LEU A 90 5.12 -16.54 3.62
CA LEU A 90 6.02 -15.53 3.06
C LEU A 90 5.77 -15.34 1.57
N GLN A 91 5.70 -16.43 0.80
CA GLN A 91 5.47 -16.35 -0.64
C GLN A 91 4.04 -15.92 -0.97
N ALA A 92 3.06 -16.32 -0.17
CA ALA A 92 1.68 -15.85 -0.31
C ALA A 92 1.56 -14.33 -0.11
N SER A 93 2.26 -13.75 0.89
CA SER A 93 2.35 -12.30 1.06
C SER A 93 2.99 -11.62 -0.15
N MET A 94 4.11 -12.14 -0.66
CA MET A 94 4.78 -11.60 -1.85
C MET A 94 3.89 -11.67 -3.10
N LEU A 95 3.13 -12.76 -3.25
CA LEU A 95 2.17 -12.93 -4.34
C LEU A 95 1.01 -11.94 -4.25
N ALA A 96 0.43 -11.74 -3.06
CA ALA A 96 -0.62 -10.75 -2.83
C ALA A 96 -0.11 -9.33 -3.16
N MET A 97 1.09 -8.97 -2.69
CA MET A 97 1.70 -7.66 -2.99
C MET A 97 1.95 -7.46 -4.49
N ARG A 98 2.47 -8.47 -5.18
CA ARG A 98 2.66 -8.43 -6.65
C ARG A 98 1.34 -8.21 -7.37
N ARG A 99 0.30 -8.98 -7.02
CA ARG A 99 -1.04 -8.84 -7.61
C ARG A 99 -1.63 -7.45 -7.36
N ALA A 100 -1.40 -6.89 -6.17
CA ALA A 100 -1.87 -5.54 -5.85
C ALA A 100 -1.19 -4.51 -6.76
N ILE A 101 0.13 -4.58 -6.95
CA ILE A 101 0.88 -3.70 -7.86
C ILE A 101 0.40 -3.86 -9.31
N GLU A 102 0.31 -5.10 -9.80
CA GLU A 102 -0.14 -5.41 -11.16
C GLU A 102 -1.58 -4.93 -11.43
N GLY A 103 -2.44 -4.89 -10.40
CA GLY A 103 -3.81 -4.40 -10.50
C GLY A 103 -3.96 -2.87 -10.53
N LEU A 104 -2.87 -2.10 -10.41
CA LEU A 104 -2.93 -0.64 -10.51
C LEU A 104 -3.26 -0.21 -11.94
N HIS A 105 -4.23 0.70 -12.07
CA HIS A 105 -4.59 1.27 -13.38
C HIS A 105 -3.53 2.25 -13.92
N ILE A 106 -2.66 2.79 -13.04
CA ILE A 106 -1.44 3.51 -13.40
C ILE A 106 -0.27 2.68 -12.93
N GLN A 107 0.60 2.29 -13.85
CA GLN A 107 1.76 1.46 -13.51
C GLN A 107 2.84 2.33 -12.83
N PRO A 108 3.35 1.91 -11.66
CA PRO A 108 4.42 2.63 -10.99
C PRO A 108 5.73 2.44 -11.76
N THR A 109 6.60 3.45 -11.70
CA THR A 109 7.97 3.33 -12.19
C THR A 109 8.89 2.74 -11.11
N LEU A 110 8.49 2.85 -9.84
CA LEU A 110 9.13 2.24 -8.68
C LEU A 110 8.10 1.69 -7.70
N ALA A 111 8.25 0.43 -7.29
CA ALA A 111 7.40 -0.26 -6.32
C ALA A 111 8.21 -1.11 -5.35
#